data_AF-A0A0T9A058-F1
#
_entry.id   AF-A0A0T9A058-F1
#
_cell.length_a   1.000
_cell.length_b   1.000
_cell.length_c   1.000
_cell.angle_alpha   90.00
_cell.angle_beta   90.00
_cell.angle_gamma   90.00
#
_symmetry.space_group_name_H-M   'P 1'
#
loop_
_entity.id
_entity.type
_entity.pdbx_description
1 polymer ?
#
loop_
_entity_poly.entity_id
_entity_poly.type
_entity_poly.pdbx_seq_one_letter_code
_entity_poly.pdbx_strand_id
1 'polypeptide(L)'
;MVEIVRGGSPRPIKDYLTSEVDGINWIKIGDTEKGEKYINNVKEKIKKSGLNKTRFVKKGTFLLTNSMSFGRPYILNVDGAIHDGWLAISNYENSLNKDYLFYILSSNVVYSQFLSLISGAVVKNLNSDKVASIMRCCSASGGRAINNRLKL
;
A
#
# COMPACT_ATOMS: atom_id res chain seq x y z
N MET A 1 4.75 14.80 -5.63
CA MET A 1 3.93 13.98 -6.54
C MET A 1 3.75 12.63 -5.87
N VAL A 2 2.54 12.05 -5.90
CA VAL A 2 2.29 10.72 -5.33
C VAL A 2 3.20 9.70 -6.00
N GLU A 3 3.85 8.86 -5.21
CA GLU A 3 4.72 7.78 -5.68
C GLU A 3 4.08 6.44 -5.38
N ILE A 4 4.13 5.52 -6.35
CA ILE A 4 3.57 4.17 -6.23
C ILE A 4 4.63 3.17 -6.65
N VAL A 5 5.02 2.28 -5.74
CA VAL A 5 6.04 1.27 -5.98
C VAL A 5 5.55 -0.12 -5.58
N ARG A 6 5.96 -1.14 -6.33
CA ARG A 6 5.72 -2.54 -5.96
C ARG A 6 6.79 -3.03 -5.00
N GLY A 7 6.38 -3.81 -4.00
CA GLY A 7 7.30 -4.51 -3.12
C GLY A 7 8.12 -5.59 -3.83
N GLY A 8 8.96 -6.27 -3.07
CA GLY A 8 9.84 -7.32 -3.58
C GLY A 8 10.13 -8.37 -2.52
N SER A 9 10.57 -9.54 -2.97
CA SER A 9 10.95 -10.64 -2.09
C SER A 9 12.38 -11.06 -2.41
N PRO A 10 13.33 -10.95 -1.46
CA PRO A 10 14.65 -11.53 -1.66
C PRO A 10 14.51 -13.05 -1.80
N ARG A 11 15.05 -13.62 -2.88
CA ARG A 11 14.97 -15.06 -3.15
C ARG A 11 16.36 -15.70 -3.15
N PRO A 12 16.50 -16.94 -2.63
CA PRO A 12 15.50 -17.70 -1.85
C PRO A 12 15.16 -17.02 -0.51
N ILE A 13 13.88 -16.93 -0.13
CA ILE A 13 13.43 -16.13 1.04
C ILE A 13 14.10 -16.57 2.34
N LYS A 14 14.21 -17.89 2.55
CA LYS A 14 14.76 -18.48 3.78
C LYS A 14 16.17 -17.99 4.11
N ASP A 15 16.99 -17.73 3.08
CA ASP A 15 18.39 -17.32 3.25
C ASP A 15 18.52 -15.89 3.84
N TYR A 16 17.45 -15.10 3.71
CA TYR A 16 17.40 -13.71 4.15
C TYR A 16 16.60 -13.50 5.42
N LEU A 17 15.87 -14.50 5.93
CA LEU A 17 15.17 -14.39 7.21
C LEU A 17 16.17 -14.30 8.37
N THR A 18 15.77 -13.59 9.43
CA THR A 18 16.60 -13.41 10.62
C THR A 18 15.76 -13.19 11.87
N SER A 19 16.29 -13.61 13.01
CA SER A 19 15.78 -13.30 14.35
C SER A 19 16.58 -12.19 15.04
N GLU A 20 17.56 -11.58 14.36
CA GLU A 20 18.37 -10.50 14.93
C GLU A 20 17.50 -9.29 15.29
N VAL A 21 17.80 -8.68 16.44
CA VAL A 21 17.05 -7.53 16.97
C VAL A 21 17.08 -6.35 15.98
N ASP A 22 18.24 -6.13 15.35
CA ASP A 22 18.47 -5.06 14.37
C ASP A 22 18.08 -5.44 12.92
N GLY A 23 17.42 -6.60 12.75
CA GLY A 23 16.84 -7.02 11.48
C GLY A 23 15.74 -6.06 10.99
N ILE A 24 15.60 -5.95 9.67
CA ILE A 24 14.62 -5.07 9.03
C ILE A 24 13.27 -5.79 9.03
N ASN A 25 12.21 -5.15 9.54
CA ASN A 25 10.86 -5.71 9.48
C ASN A 25 10.48 -6.10 8.05
N TRP A 26 9.96 -7.31 7.86
CA TRP A 26 9.50 -7.79 6.56
C TRP A 26 7.98 -7.91 6.54
N ILE A 27 7.35 -6.86 6.02
CA ILE A 27 5.91 -6.64 6.09
C ILE A 27 5.22 -7.48 5.00
N LYS A 28 4.36 -8.40 5.43
CA LYS A 28 3.60 -9.32 4.58
C LYS A 28 2.09 -9.08 4.74
N ILE A 29 1.32 -9.54 3.76
CA ILE A 29 -0.16 -9.51 3.84
C ILE A 29 -0.67 -10.27 5.08
N GLY A 30 0.03 -11.32 5.50
CA GLY A 30 -0.30 -12.09 6.71
C GLY A 30 -0.04 -11.37 8.04
N ASP A 31 0.48 -10.14 8.02
CA ASP A 31 0.57 -9.25 9.18
C ASP A 31 -0.68 -8.36 9.35
N THR A 32 -1.72 -8.59 8.53
CA THR A 32 -2.96 -7.82 8.54
C THR A 32 -4.16 -8.66 8.92
N GLU A 33 -5.16 -8.03 9.54
CA GLU A 33 -6.48 -8.62 9.72
C GLU A 33 -7.55 -7.92 8.87
N LYS A 34 -8.67 -8.61 8.63
CA LYS A 34 -9.77 -8.08 7.84
C LYS A 34 -10.50 -7.00 8.64
N GLY A 35 -10.53 -5.78 8.11
CA GLY A 35 -11.23 -4.64 8.72
C GLY A 35 -10.31 -3.70 9.48
N GLU A 36 -9.04 -4.07 9.65
CA GLU A 36 -8.05 -3.16 10.21
C GLU A 36 -7.66 -2.07 9.22
N LYS A 37 -7.36 -0.90 9.77
CA LYS A 37 -6.83 0.25 9.04
C LYS A 37 -5.31 0.35 9.12
N TYR A 38 -4.70 -0.17 10.19
CA TYR A 38 -3.30 0.04 10.51
C TYR A 38 -2.54 -1.28 10.64
N ILE A 39 -1.31 -1.32 10.14
CA ILE A 39 -0.37 -2.41 10.40
C ILE A 39 0.58 -1.93 11.49
N ASN A 40 0.40 -2.47 12.69
CA ASN A 40 1.13 -2.04 13.89
C ASN A 40 2.30 -2.98 14.25
N ASN A 41 2.19 -4.26 13.87
CA ASN A 41 3.14 -5.30 14.24
C ASN A 41 3.52 -6.13 13.02
N VAL A 42 4.73 -6.67 13.01
CA VAL A 42 5.27 -7.49 11.91
C VAL A 42 5.90 -8.73 12.52
N LYS A 43 5.61 -9.90 11.95
CA LYS A 43 6.02 -11.19 12.52
C LYS A 43 7.46 -11.57 12.21
N GLU A 44 7.99 -11.12 11.07
CA GLU A 44 9.28 -11.56 10.54
C GLU A 44 10.20 -10.39 10.20
N LYS A 45 11.50 -10.66 10.24
CA LYS A 45 12.56 -9.74 9.83
C LYS A 45 13.43 -10.37 8.76
N ILE A 46 14.01 -9.51 7.91
CA ILE A 46 15.05 -9.88 6.95
C ILE A 46 16.40 -9.24 7.29
N LYS A 47 17.47 -9.89 6.87
CA LYS A 47 18.84 -9.38 6.89
C LYS A 47 18.94 -8.12 6.02
N LYS A 48 19.83 -7.20 6.40
CA LYS A 48 20.14 -5.98 5.63
C LYS A 48 20.57 -6.30 4.19
N SER A 49 21.27 -7.42 3.98
CA SER A 49 21.68 -7.91 2.66
C SER A 49 20.53 -8.27 1.72
N GLY A 50 19.31 -8.46 2.23
CA GLY A 50 18.12 -8.70 1.42
C GLY A 50 17.43 -7.43 0.92
N LEU A 51 17.80 -6.26 1.46
CA LEU A 51 17.07 -5.02 1.20
C LEU A 51 17.13 -4.59 -0.28
N ASN A 52 18.27 -4.81 -0.94
CA ASN A 52 18.45 -4.49 -2.36
C ASN A 52 17.51 -5.26 -3.30
N LYS A 53 16.89 -6.36 -2.84
CA LYS A 53 15.92 -7.18 -3.59
C LYS A 53 14.46 -6.84 -3.25
N THR A 54 14.22 -5.80 -2.45
CA THR A 54 12.89 -5.39 -2.02
C THR A 54 12.80 -3.86 -1.91
N ARG A 55 11.75 -3.32 -1.28
CA ARG A 55 11.52 -1.90 -1.10
C ARG A 55 11.34 -1.60 0.37
N PHE A 56 12.16 -0.68 0.88
CA PHE A 56 11.98 -0.09 2.20
C PHE A 56 10.91 0.99 2.12
N VAL A 57 10.02 1.03 3.11
CA VAL A 57 8.99 2.05 3.26
C VAL A 57 8.97 2.54 4.71
N LYS A 58 8.50 3.77 4.87
CA LYS A 58 8.42 4.45 6.17
C LYS A 58 7.02 4.35 6.77
N LYS A 59 6.93 4.44 8.09
CA LYS A 59 5.68 4.72 8.80
C LYS A 59 4.92 5.86 8.12
N GLY A 60 3.61 5.70 7.96
CA GLY A 60 2.71 6.61 7.24
C GLY A 60 2.46 6.22 5.78
N THR A 61 3.27 5.33 5.21
CA THR A 61 3.05 4.79 3.86
C THR A 61 1.75 3.98 3.81
N PHE A 62 0.96 4.17 2.74
CA PHE A 62 -0.18 3.31 2.43
C PHE A 62 0.29 2.05 1.74
N LEU A 63 -0.21 0.89 2.16
CA LEU A 63 -0.01 -0.38 1.48
C LEU A 63 -1.33 -0.88 0.89
N LEU A 64 -1.34 -1.21 -0.40
CA LEU A 64 -2.44 -1.91 -1.06
C LEU A 64 -2.05 -3.35 -1.34
N THR A 65 -2.94 -4.29 -1.01
CA THR A 65 -2.76 -5.69 -1.38
C THR A 65 -2.77 -5.86 -2.90
N ASN A 66 -1.78 -6.57 -3.44
CA ASN A 66 -1.62 -6.86 -4.87
C ASN A 66 -1.85 -8.35 -5.20
N SER A 67 -2.47 -9.12 -4.30
CA SER A 67 -2.73 -10.56 -4.47
C SER A 67 -3.83 -11.02 -3.51
N MET A 68 -4.51 -12.14 -3.81
CA MET A 68 -5.61 -12.75 -3.03
C MET A 68 -6.73 -11.78 -2.64
N SER A 69 -6.53 -11.02 -1.55
CA SER A 69 -7.42 -9.99 -1.01
C SER A 69 -7.14 -8.61 -1.61
N PHE A 70 -6.83 -8.60 -2.91
CA PHE A 70 -6.34 -7.48 -3.68
C PHE A 70 -7.16 -6.16 -3.52
N GLY A 71 -6.48 -5.02 -3.59
CA GLY A 71 -7.07 -3.68 -3.56
C GLY A 71 -7.42 -3.15 -2.17
N ARG A 72 -7.11 -3.88 -1.09
CA ARG A 72 -7.37 -3.45 0.28
C ARG A 72 -6.26 -2.52 0.79
N PRO A 73 -6.60 -1.31 1.27
CA PRO A 73 -5.62 -0.38 1.79
C PRO A 73 -5.34 -0.62 3.28
N TYR A 74 -4.10 -0.37 3.68
CA TYR A 74 -3.66 -0.32 5.08
C TYR A 74 -2.65 0.83 5.25
N ILE A 75 -2.55 1.37 6.46
CA ILE A 75 -1.59 2.41 6.82
C ILE A 75 -0.52 1.81 7.71
N LEU A 76 0.74 1.97 7.34
CA LEU A 76 1.84 1.38 8.06
C LEU A 76 2.22 2.23 9.29
N ASN A 77 2.29 1.62 10.48
CA ASN A 77 2.73 2.28 11.71
C ASN A 77 4.17 1.93 12.13
N VAL A 78 4.87 1.17 11.30
CA VAL A 78 6.26 0.73 11.49
C VAL A 78 7.09 1.03 10.25
N ASP A 79 8.40 1.03 10.38
CA ASP A 79 9.31 1.05 9.22
C ASP A 79 9.62 -0.39 8.79
N GLY A 80 9.87 -0.63 7.50
CA GLY A 80 10.28 -1.96 7.05
C GLY A 80 10.36 -2.14 5.54
N ALA A 81 10.77 -3.35 5.14
CA ALA A 81 10.73 -3.80 3.77
C ALA A 81 9.41 -4.52 3.46
N ILE A 82 8.85 -4.32 2.26
CA ILE A 82 7.54 -4.89 1.89
C ILE A 82 7.66 -6.06 0.90
N HIS A 83 6.91 -7.13 1.19
CA HIS A 83 6.73 -8.30 0.31
C HIS A 83 6.20 -7.91 -1.09
N ASP A 84 6.47 -8.74 -2.11
CA ASP A 84 6.03 -8.52 -3.51
C ASP A 84 4.50 -8.57 -3.75
N GLY A 85 3.75 -8.94 -2.71
CA GLY A 85 2.30 -8.85 -2.63
C GLY A 85 1.76 -7.46 -2.27
N TRP A 86 2.63 -6.45 -2.06
CA TRP A 86 2.23 -5.08 -1.73
C TRP A 86 2.49 -4.09 -2.86
N LEU A 87 1.65 -3.08 -2.95
CA LEU A 87 1.95 -1.78 -3.55
C LEU A 87 2.03 -0.75 -2.44
N ALA A 88 3.09 0.05 -2.43
CA ALA A 88 3.24 1.18 -1.52
C ALA A 88 2.85 2.48 -2.22
N ILE A 89 2.11 3.33 -1.51
CA ILE A 89 1.75 4.69 -1.93
C ILE A 89 2.31 5.67 -0.90
N SER A 90 3.18 6.56 -1.37
CA SER A 90 3.87 7.58 -0.56
C SER A 90 3.74 8.97 -1.20
N ASN A 91 4.15 10.01 -0.47
CA ASN A 91 4.15 11.41 -0.94
C ASN A 91 2.76 11.92 -1.37
N TYR A 92 1.71 11.42 -0.72
CA TYR A 92 0.32 11.80 -0.96
C TYR A 92 -0.13 12.96 -0.07
N GLU A 93 0.57 13.20 1.04
CA GLU A 93 0.21 14.10 2.12
C GLU A 93 0.13 15.56 1.66
N ASN A 94 0.88 15.94 0.62
CA ASN A 94 0.84 17.27 0.03
C ASN A 94 -0.45 17.56 -0.76
N SER A 95 -1.26 16.54 -1.05
CA SER A 95 -2.42 16.69 -1.95
C SER A 95 -3.67 15.97 -1.44
N LEU A 96 -3.54 15.01 -0.53
CA LEU A 96 -4.62 14.16 -0.06
C LEU A 96 -4.56 13.99 1.45
N ASN A 97 -5.73 14.13 2.08
CA ASN A 97 -5.89 13.76 3.47
C ASN A 97 -5.78 12.23 3.61
N LYS A 98 -5.03 11.77 4.61
CA LYS A 98 -4.80 10.35 4.90
C LYS A 98 -6.10 9.57 5.10
N ASP A 99 -7.02 10.06 5.91
CA ASP A 99 -8.26 9.34 6.19
C ASP A 99 -9.17 9.30 4.98
N TYR A 100 -9.27 10.41 4.26
CA TYR A 100 -9.98 10.46 2.98
C TYR A 100 -9.43 9.43 1.99
N LEU A 101 -8.11 9.36 1.82
CA LEU A 101 -7.46 8.39 0.95
C LEU A 101 -7.77 6.95 1.38
N PHE A 102 -7.70 6.64 2.66
CA PHE A 102 -8.07 5.31 3.17
C PHE A 102 -9.51 4.93 2.81
N TYR A 103 -10.47 5.82 3.05
CA TYR A 103 -11.88 5.52 2.79
C TYR A 103 -12.20 5.47 1.30
N ILE A 104 -11.58 6.32 0.47
CA ILE A 104 -11.79 6.27 -0.98
C ILE A 104 -11.27 4.95 -1.56
N LEU A 105 -10.07 4.52 -1.15
CA LEU A 105 -9.47 3.25 -1.58
C LEU A 105 -10.25 2.03 -1.06
N SER A 106 -10.91 2.16 0.09
CA SER A 106 -11.78 1.13 0.65
C SER A 106 -13.17 1.09 0.02
N SER A 107 -13.52 2.05 -0.84
CA SER A 107 -14.87 2.15 -1.41
C SER A 107 -15.12 1.11 -2.51
N ASN A 108 -16.37 0.66 -2.61
CA ASN A 108 -16.80 -0.24 -3.70
C ASN A 108 -16.61 0.38 -5.09
N VAL A 109 -16.65 1.71 -5.19
CA VAL A 109 -16.45 2.45 -6.45
C VAL A 109 -15.02 2.25 -6.93
N VAL A 110 -14.03 2.54 -6.09
CA VAL A 110 -12.61 2.34 -6.44
C VAL A 110 -12.28 0.86 -6.60
N TYR A 111 -12.84 0.00 -5.75
CA TYR A 111 -12.65 -1.45 -5.91
C TYR A 111 -13.16 -1.97 -7.27
N SER A 112 -14.31 -1.48 -7.74
CA SER A 112 -14.86 -1.81 -9.06
C SER A 112 -13.96 -1.31 -10.20
N GLN A 113 -13.34 -0.13 -10.04
CA GLN A 113 -12.34 0.37 -10.99
C GLN A 113 -11.08 -0.49 -11.01
N PHE A 114 -10.60 -0.95 -9.84
CA PHE A 114 -9.48 -1.87 -9.82
C PHE A 114 -9.83 -3.20 -10.53
N LEU A 115 -11.04 -3.73 -10.33
CA LEU A 115 -11.50 -4.92 -11.02
C LEU A 115 -11.54 -4.72 -12.53
N SER A 116 -12.10 -3.62 -13.03
CA SER A 116 -12.20 -3.36 -14.46
C SER A 116 -10.84 -3.23 -15.13
N LEU A 117 -9.86 -2.63 -14.44
CA LEU A 117 -8.48 -2.52 -14.93
C LEU A 117 -7.74 -3.85 -14.96
N ILE A 118 -8.20 -4.86 -14.21
CA ILE A 118 -7.58 -6.18 -14.12
C ILE A 118 -8.26 -7.21 -15.04
N SER A 119 -9.53 -6.99 -15.39
CA SER A 119 -10.30 -7.83 -16.30
C SER A 119 -9.62 -7.90 -17.68
N GLY A 120 -9.03 -9.07 -18.00
CA GLY A 120 -8.32 -9.35 -19.24
C GLY A 120 -6.92 -9.96 -19.07
N ALA A 121 -6.36 -9.94 -17.85
CA ALA A 121 -5.05 -10.55 -17.57
C ALA A 121 -5.20 -11.94 -16.93
N VAL A 122 -4.47 -12.93 -17.45
CA VAL A 122 -4.37 -14.31 -16.89
C VAL A 122 -3.83 -14.28 -15.44
N VAL A 123 -3.11 -13.22 -15.07
CA VAL A 123 -2.66 -12.93 -13.70
C VAL A 123 -3.22 -11.57 -13.28
N LYS A 124 -4.01 -11.54 -12.19
CA LYS A 124 -4.58 -10.31 -11.63
C LYS A 124 -3.50 -9.47 -10.95
N ASN A 125 -2.98 -8.43 -11.62
CA ASN A 125 -1.90 -7.57 -11.11
C ASN A 125 -2.26 -6.09 -11.31
N LEU A 126 -2.29 -5.30 -10.21
CA LEU A 126 -2.18 -3.84 -10.31
C LEU A 126 -0.71 -3.52 -10.52
N ASN A 127 -0.37 -3.04 -11.70
CA ASN A 127 0.86 -2.31 -11.87
C ASN A 127 0.68 -0.86 -11.39
N SER A 128 1.80 -0.19 -11.10
CA SER A 128 1.87 1.19 -10.60
C SER A 128 1.08 2.18 -11.47
N ASP A 129 1.07 1.97 -12.78
CA ASP A 129 0.43 2.88 -13.75
C ASP A 129 -1.09 2.89 -13.62
N LYS A 130 -1.70 1.74 -13.34
CA LYS A 130 -3.15 1.60 -13.11
C LYS A 130 -3.60 2.28 -11.81
N VAL A 131 -2.77 2.23 -10.77
CA VAL A 131 -3.08 2.93 -9.51
C VAL A 131 -2.90 4.44 -9.69
N ALA A 132 -1.86 4.87 -10.42
CA ALA A 132 -1.61 6.28 -10.68
C ALA A 132 -2.75 6.97 -11.45
N SER A 133 -3.40 6.27 -12.39
CA SER A 133 -4.53 6.82 -13.15
C SER A 133 -5.77 7.07 -12.27
N ILE A 134 -6.10 6.15 -11.35
CA ILE A 134 -7.22 6.31 -10.41
C ILE A 134 -6.97 7.47 -9.46
N MET A 135 -5.74 7.59 -8.93
CA MET A 135 -5.37 8.65 -7.98
C MET A 135 -5.46 10.06 -8.61
N ARG A 136 -5.20 10.20 -9.91
CA ARG A 136 -5.38 11.47 -10.63
C ARG A 136 -6.84 11.90 -10.70
N CYS A 137 -7.76 10.96 -10.94
CA CYS A 137 -9.20 11.27 -10.97
C CYS A 137 -9.73 11.72 -9.60
N CYS A 138 -9.29 11.10 -8.50
CA CYS A 138 -9.68 11.50 -7.13
C CYS A 138 -9.21 12.91 -6.76
N SER A 139 -8.07 13.35 -7.31
CA SER A 139 -7.52 14.70 -7.09
C SER A 139 -8.29 15.77 -7.88
N ALA A 140 -8.83 15.41 -9.05
CA ALA A 140 -9.60 16.32 -9.90
C ALA A 140 -11.02 16.58 -9.37
N SER A 141 -11.62 15.63 -8.64
CA SER A 141 -13.00 15.73 -8.13
C SER A 141 -13.13 16.23 -6.67
N GLY A 142 -12.07 16.17 -5.85
CA GLY A 142 -12.17 16.40 -4.40
C GLY A 142 -11.50 17.67 -3.84
N GLY A 143 -10.77 18.45 -4.64
CA GLY A 143 -9.87 19.50 -4.12
C GLY A 143 -10.44 20.92 -3.97
N ARG A 144 -11.69 21.21 -4.35
CA ARG A 144 -12.17 22.61 -4.43
C ARG A 144 -13.55 22.91 -3.84
N ALA A 145 -14.22 21.98 -3.16
CA ALA A 145 -15.61 22.21 -2.74
C ALA A 145 -15.99 21.58 -1.39
N ILE A 146 -15.30 21.90 -0.29
CA ILE A 146 -15.84 21.56 1.05
C ILE A 146 -15.50 22.59 2.15
N ASN A 147 -15.20 23.86 1.80
CA ASN A 147 -14.87 24.87 2.81
C ASN A 147 -15.93 25.97 3.00
N ASN A 148 -17.20 25.71 2.67
CA ASN A 148 -18.29 26.61 3.00
C ASN A 148 -19.64 25.87 2.99
N ARG A 149 -19.98 25.23 4.12
CA ARG A 149 -21.36 25.11 4.65
C ARG A 149 -21.36 24.15 5.84
N LEU A 150 -21.12 24.73 7.01
CA LEU A 150 -21.72 24.35 8.30
C LEU A 150 -21.61 25.58 9.20
N LYS A 151 -22.41 26.59 8.85
CA LYS A 151 -22.96 27.58 9.78
C LYS A 151 -24.45 27.62 9.48
N LEU A 152 -25.19 26.84 10.26
CA LEU A 152 -26.54 27.05 10.79
C LEU A 152 -26.76 25.95 11.82
#